data_AF-A0A948SWF7-F1
#
_entry.id   AF-A0A948SWF7-F1
#
_cell.length_a   1.000
_cell.length_b   1.000
_cell.length_c   1.000
_cell.angle_alpha   90.00
_cell.angle_beta   90.00
_cell.angle_gamma   90.00
#
_symmetry.space_group_name_H-M   'P 1'
#
loop_
_entity.id
_entity.type
_entity.pdbx_description
1 polymer ?
#
loop_
_entity_poly.entity_id
_entity_poly.type
_entity_poly.pdbx_seq_one_letter_code
_entity_poly.pdbx_strand_id
1 'polypeptide(L)'
;MLPVAWQRWIHRGAFEADSGIQAWSPHHIGEHTANFLKTLVRWDFVLPYANLINLAAVLLILLGAARLLRRGFDIRKNEAVLTVIAASSMAALWLILTSFHRGNTDHPTDSRYFTPFAVLFSMVLLSSAAASDFFRKRRFTLAIISLGLFLLYHPIAAGNRFTYTQTLPRSYVFVLKTLEKTGVENPLVISDRPGLFTVRNYGALNFQHANLNKRTLLNNWQRHLYPHVYVVQEMLYEKNEPAPNNRLDPEYRLETVAELQNTPASFIRISKVVKSAADQPDSI
;
A
#
# COMPACT_ATOMS: atom_id res chain seq x y z
N MET A 1 -13.78 -9.04 -7.31
CA MET A 1 -12.67 -9.58 -6.51
C MET A 1 -13.24 -10.19 -5.24
N LEU A 2 -12.96 -11.46 -4.96
CA LEU A 2 -13.35 -12.09 -3.69
C LEU A 2 -12.64 -11.37 -2.53
N PRO A 3 -13.29 -11.18 -1.37
CA PRO A 3 -12.61 -10.66 -0.19
C PRO A 3 -11.35 -11.48 0.11
N VAL A 4 -10.25 -10.82 0.50
CA VAL A 4 -8.96 -11.49 0.77
C VAL A 4 -9.11 -12.63 1.78
N ALA A 5 -10.03 -12.49 2.75
CA ALA A 5 -10.37 -13.56 3.69
C ALA A 5 -10.91 -14.82 2.99
N TRP A 6 -11.76 -14.66 1.98
CA TRP A 6 -12.32 -15.77 1.21
C TRP A 6 -11.28 -16.33 0.24
N GLN A 7 -10.47 -15.47 -0.37
CA GLN A 7 -9.33 -15.92 -1.19
C GLN A 7 -8.36 -16.77 -0.36
N ARG A 8 -8.08 -16.42 0.90
CA ARG A 8 -7.21 -17.22 1.80
C ARG A 8 -7.87 -18.50 2.29
N TRP A 9 -9.19 -18.50 2.49
CA TRP A 9 -9.89 -19.71 2.86
C TRP A 9 -9.97 -20.72 1.70
N ILE A 10 -10.10 -20.22 0.47
CA ILE A 10 -10.23 -21.02 -0.76
C ILE A 10 -8.86 -21.41 -1.33
N HIS A 11 -7.87 -20.52 -1.31
CA HIS A 11 -6.49 -20.79 -1.72
C HIS A 11 -5.62 -21.10 -0.50
N ARG A 12 -5.44 -22.40 -0.24
CA ARG A 12 -4.47 -22.93 0.73
C ARG A 12 -3.00 -22.85 0.24
N GLY A 13 -2.73 -22.13 -0.86
CA GLY A 13 -1.39 -22.00 -1.45
C GLY A 13 -0.54 -20.91 -0.79
N ALA A 14 0.79 -21.01 -0.97
CA ALA A 14 1.78 -20.05 -0.48
C ALA A 14 1.60 -18.68 -1.16
N PHE A 15 0.77 -17.82 -0.56
CA PHE A 15 0.55 -16.46 -1.03
C PHE A 15 1.27 -15.48 -0.11
N GLU A 16 2.42 -14.93 -0.55
CA GLU A 16 3.18 -13.76 -0.04
C GLU A 16 3.22 -13.51 1.49
N ALA A 17 2.96 -14.52 2.31
CA ALA A 17 3.15 -14.47 3.75
C ALA A 17 4.57 -14.96 4.00
N ASP A 18 5.34 -14.18 4.75
CA ASP A 18 6.66 -14.60 5.19
C ASP A 18 6.54 -15.98 5.85
N SER A 19 7.43 -16.90 5.47
CA SER A 19 7.40 -18.27 5.95
C SER A 19 7.41 -18.29 7.48
N GLY A 20 6.35 -18.80 8.10
CA GLY A 20 6.24 -18.95 9.56
C GLY A 20 5.25 -17.98 10.25
N ILE A 21 4.67 -17.00 9.56
CA ILE A 21 3.67 -16.11 10.16
C ILE A 21 2.27 -16.69 10.01
N GLN A 22 1.58 -16.89 11.14
CA GLN A 22 0.17 -17.30 11.14
C GLN A 22 -0.70 -16.15 10.59
N ALA A 23 -1.52 -16.46 9.58
CA ALA A 23 -2.39 -15.48 8.93
C ALA A 23 -3.38 -14.80 9.88
N TRP A 24 -3.88 -15.56 10.87
CA TRP A 24 -4.90 -15.15 11.82
C TRP A 24 -4.44 -15.52 13.22
N SER A 25 -4.45 -14.58 14.16
CA SER A 25 -4.09 -14.83 15.55
C SER A 25 -4.90 -13.92 16.48
N PRO A 26 -5.42 -14.43 17.62
CA PRO A 26 -6.03 -13.60 18.66
C PRO A 26 -5.06 -12.56 19.23
N HIS A 27 -3.76 -12.83 19.19
CA HIS A 27 -2.74 -11.89 19.68
C HIS A 27 -2.75 -10.58 18.88
N HIS A 28 -2.95 -10.68 17.55
CA HIS A 28 -3.03 -9.52 16.67
C HIS A 28 -4.20 -8.60 17.03
N ILE A 29 -5.29 -9.12 17.59
CA ILE A 29 -6.48 -8.31 17.92
C ILE A 29 -6.12 -7.19 18.89
N GLY A 30 -5.39 -7.52 19.96
CA GLY A 30 -4.96 -6.55 20.97
C GLY A 30 -3.96 -5.55 20.40
N GLU A 31 -2.96 -6.03 19.67
CA GLU A 31 -1.92 -5.21 19.06
C GLU A 31 -2.48 -4.22 18.04
N HIS A 32 -3.26 -4.71 17.07
CA HIS A 32 -3.84 -3.89 16.00
C HIS A 32 -4.91 -2.94 16.54
N THR A 33 -5.68 -3.34 17.55
CA THR A 33 -6.61 -2.43 18.23
C THR A 33 -5.84 -1.31 18.95
N ALA A 34 -4.78 -1.64 19.70
CA ALA A 34 -3.96 -0.64 20.37
C ALA A 34 -3.28 0.31 19.37
N ASN A 35 -2.77 -0.22 18.26
CA ASN A 35 -2.16 0.59 17.19
C ASN A 35 -3.20 1.52 16.56
N PHE A 36 -4.40 1.04 16.24
CA PHE A 36 -5.48 1.91 15.77
C PHE A 36 -5.83 3.01 16.77
N LEU A 37 -5.97 2.70 18.05
CA LEU A 37 -6.24 3.72 19.07
C LEU A 37 -5.11 4.75 19.17
N LYS A 38 -3.84 4.34 19.06
CA LYS A 38 -2.70 5.27 18.97
C LYS A 38 -2.84 6.19 17.75
N THR A 39 -3.29 5.67 16.60
CA THR A 39 -3.48 6.51 15.40
C THR A 39 -4.48 7.63 15.59
N LEU A 40 -5.51 7.46 16.43
CA LEU A 40 -6.50 8.50 16.74
C LEU A 40 -5.90 9.72 17.45
N VAL A 41 -4.76 9.56 18.11
CA VAL A 41 -4.09 10.62 18.88
C VAL A 41 -2.82 11.12 18.16
N ARG A 42 -2.48 10.56 16.99
CA ARG A 42 -1.35 11.06 16.18
C ARG A 42 -1.75 12.35 15.45
N TRP A 43 -0.98 13.42 15.66
CA TRP A 43 -1.20 14.74 15.05
C TRP A 43 -0.20 15.06 13.94
N ASP A 44 0.49 14.06 13.40
CA ASP A 44 1.43 14.22 12.29
C ASP A 44 0.71 14.41 10.94
N PHE A 45 -0.61 14.14 10.89
CA PHE A 45 -1.44 14.18 9.69
C PHE A 45 -0.85 13.37 8.52
N VAL A 46 -0.03 12.37 8.83
CA VAL A 46 0.58 11.49 7.82
C VAL A 46 -0.44 10.44 7.40
N LEU A 47 -1.25 9.96 8.34
CA LEU A 47 -2.24 8.92 8.11
C LEU A 47 -3.47 9.45 7.34
N PRO A 48 -4.16 8.59 6.56
CA PRO A 48 -5.30 8.99 5.73
C PRO A 48 -6.60 9.16 6.54
N TYR A 49 -6.49 9.39 7.85
CA TYR A 49 -7.62 9.46 8.76
C TYR A 49 -7.88 10.87 9.24
N ALA A 50 -9.15 11.25 9.30
CA ALA A 50 -9.58 12.50 9.90
C ALA A 50 -9.60 12.36 11.44
N ASN A 51 -8.43 12.38 12.08
CA ASN A 51 -8.27 12.07 13.50
C ASN A 51 -9.16 12.91 14.43
N LEU A 52 -9.36 14.20 14.15
CA LEU A 52 -10.30 15.04 14.90
C LEU A 52 -11.74 14.50 14.84
N ILE A 53 -12.18 14.11 13.65
CA ILE A 53 -13.53 13.60 13.41
C ILE A 53 -13.69 12.23 14.08
N ASN A 54 -12.70 11.35 13.91
CA ASN A 54 -12.70 10.02 14.48
C ASN A 54 -12.69 10.07 16.01
N LEU A 55 -11.86 10.91 16.62
CA LEU A 55 -11.79 11.08 18.06
C LEU A 55 -13.11 11.63 18.63
N ALA A 56 -13.69 12.65 17.99
CA ALA A 56 -15.00 13.18 18.38
C ALA A 56 -16.11 12.12 18.28
N ALA A 57 -16.10 11.31 17.22
CA ALA A 57 -17.05 10.22 17.05
C ALA A 57 -16.90 9.14 18.13
N VAL A 58 -15.67 8.74 18.46
CA VAL A 58 -15.41 7.76 19.53
C VAL A 58 -15.94 8.27 20.87
N LEU A 59 -15.70 9.55 21.21
CA LEU A 59 -16.26 10.15 22.43
C LEU A 59 -17.79 10.14 22.43
N LEU A 60 -18.42 10.45 21.30
CA LEU A 60 -19.89 10.39 21.17
C LEU A 60 -20.43 8.97 21.31
N ILE A 61 -19.75 7.98 20.76
CA ILE A 61 -20.11 6.56 20.91
C ILE A 61 -20.01 6.15 22.38
N LEU A 62 -18.93 6.51 23.08
CA LEU A 62 -18.75 6.21 24.50
C LEU A 62 -19.82 6.88 25.38
N LEU A 63 -20.12 8.15 25.12
CA LEU A 63 -21.18 8.88 25.81
C LEU A 63 -22.57 8.30 25.53
N GLY A 64 -22.82 7.89 24.28
CA GLY A 64 -24.05 7.22 23.86
C GLY A 64 -24.22 5.89 24.58
N ALA A 65 -23.18 5.06 24.61
CA ALA A 65 -23.16 3.78 25.32
C ALA A 65 -23.37 3.97 26.83
N ALA A 66 -22.69 4.94 27.47
CA ALA A 66 -22.85 5.24 28.88
C ALA A 66 -24.28 5.72 29.22
N ARG A 67 -24.91 6.53 28.35
CA ARG A 67 -26.32 6.93 28.51
C ARG A 67 -27.27 5.75 28.37
N LEU A 68 -27.04 4.89 27.39
CA LEU A 68 -27.85 3.70 27.15
C LEU A 68 -27.80 2.73 28.35
N LEU A 69 -26.62 2.52 28.92
CA LEU A 69 -26.43 1.71 30.13
C LEU A 69 -27.14 2.30 31.36
N ARG A 70 -27.21 3.63 31.49
CA ARG A 70 -27.85 4.31 32.64
C ARG A 70 -29.37 4.41 32.54
N ARG A 71 -29.91 4.64 31.34
CA ARG A 71 -31.35 4.88 31.14
C ARG A 71 -32.13 3.65 30.70
N GLY A 72 -31.45 2.55 30.41
CA GLY A 72 -32.06 1.37 29.81
C GLY A 72 -32.41 1.60 28.34
N PHE A 73 -32.81 0.52 27.67
CA PHE A 73 -33.18 0.53 26.26
C PHE A 73 -34.61 1.05 26.08
N ASP A 74 -34.79 2.38 26.12
CA ASP A 74 -36.02 3.01 25.64
C ASP A 74 -35.92 3.31 24.14
N ILE A 75 -35.62 2.27 23.36
CA ILE A 75 -35.49 2.33 21.91
C ILE A 75 -36.68 1.56 21.32
N ARG A 76 -37.31 2.11 20.28
CA ARG A 76 -38.36 1.40 19.55
C ARG A 76 -37.83 0.05 19.08
N LYS A 77 -38.59 -1.04 19.25
CA LYS A 77 -38.13 -2.41 18.95
C LYS A 77 -37.41 -2.54 17.59
N ASN A 78 -37.93 -1.90 16.55
CA ASN A 78 -37.33 -1.96 15.20
C ASN A 78 -35.97 -1.24 15.10
N GLU A 79 -35.80 -0.10 15.78
CA GLU A 79 -34.54 0.64 15.82
C GLU A 79 -33.49 -0.09 16.66
N ALA A 80 -33.91 -0.76 17.73
CA ALA A 80 -33.04 -1.58 18.56
C ALA A 80 -32.47 -2.77 17.77
N VAL A 81 -33.32 -3.48 17.03
CA VAL A 81 -32.88 -4.60 16.17
C VAL A 81 -31.87 -4.14 15.13
N LEU A 82 -32.16 -3.05 14.41
CA LEU A 82 -31.23 -2.51 13.41
C LEU A 82 -29.89 -2.09 14.03
N THR A 83 -29.92 -1.44 15.20
CA THR A 83 -28.71 -1.02 15.92
C THR A 83 -27.87 -2.21 16.34
N VAL A 84 -28.51 -3.29 16.84
CA VAL A 84 -27.81 -4.52 17.23
C VAL A 84 -27.19 -5.21 16.02
N ILE A 85 -27.90 -5.32 14.90
CA ILE A 85 -27.37 -5.91 13.66
C ILE A 85 -26.19 -5.09 13.12
N ALA A 86 -26.30 -3.77 13.12
CA ALA A 86 -25.22 -2.90 12.67
C ALA A 86 -23.99 -3.00 13.60
N ALA A 87 -24.21 -2.95 14.91
CA ALA A 87 -23.14 -3.06 15.90
C ALA A 87 -22.45 -4.42 15.85
N SER A 88 -23.19 -5.52 15.71
CA SER A 88 -22.63 -6.87 15.60
C SER A 88 -21.86 -7.06 14.30
N SER A 89 -22.37 -6.54 13.18
CA SER A 89 -21.67 -6.57 11.88
C SER A 89 -20.35 -5.79 11.94
N MET A 90 -20.35 -4.64 12.62
CA MET A 90 -19.15 -3.84 12.80
C MET A 90 -18.14 -4.49 13.74
N ALA A 91 -18.60 -5.09 14.84
CA ALA A 91 -17.75 -5.87 15.73
C ALA A 91 -17.13 -7.07 15.00
N ALA A 92 -17.90 -7.77 14.17
CA ALA A 92 -17.39 -8.88 13.36
C ALA A 92 -16.33 -8.40 12.35
N LEU A 93 -16.61 -7.31 11.62
CA LEU A 93 -15.63 -6.72 10.69
C LEU A 93 -14.36 -6.30 11.42
N TRP A 94 -14.48 -5.67 12.59
CA TRP A 94 -13.34 -5.27 13.42
C TRP A 94 -12.50 -6.47 13.85
N LEU A 95 -13.14 -7.53 14.37
CA LEU A 95 -12.46 -8.76 14.79
C LEU A 95 -11.75 -9.45 13.63
N ILE A 96 -12.37 -9.51 12.46
CA ILE A 96 -11.72 -10.04 11.25
C ILE A 96 -10.49 -9.20 10.92
N LEU A 97 -10.63 -7.89 10.76
CA LEU A 97 -9.50 -7.05 10.33
C LEU A 97 -8.34 -7.03 11.33
N THR A 98 -8.65 -7.03 12.63
CA THR A 98 -7.63 -7.00 13.70
C THR A 98 -7.04 -8.37 14.02
N SER A 99 -7.70 -9.48 13.69
CA SER A 99 -7.10 -10.81 13.85
C SER A 99 -6.15 -11.17 12.71
N PHE A 100 -6.27 -10.50 11.57
CA PHE A 100 -5.43 -10.71 10.40
C PHE A 100 -4.03 -10.10 10.58
N HIS A 101 -2.96 -10.84 10.24
CA HIS A 101 -1.56 -10.39 10.36
C HIS A 101 -1.20 -9.08 9.63
N ARG A 102 -2.03 -8.63 8.66
CA ARG A 102 -1.88 -7.35 7.93
C ARG A 102 -2.89 -6.31 8.44
N GLY A 103 -3.20 -6.32 9.73
CA GLY A 103 -4.04 -5.33 10.38
C GLY A 103 -3.27 -4.13 10.93
N ASN A 104 -2.02 -3.92 10.50
CA ASN A 104 -1.18 -2.84 11.02
C ASN A 104 -1.58 -1.48 10.40
N THR A 105 -2.12 -0.59 11.23
CA THR A 105 -2.58 0.74 10.79
C THR A 105 -1.46 1.66 10.32
N ASP A 106 -0.21 1.39 10.71
CA ASP A 106 0.94 2.21 10.31
C ASP A 106 1.51 1.82 8.93
N HIS A 107 1.05 0.71 8.35
CA HIS A 107 1.47 0.29 7.02
C HIS A 107 0.52 0.84 5.93
N PRO A 108 1.04 1.42 4.83
CA PRO A 108 0.24 2.13 3.82
C PRO A 108 -0.82 1.32 3.09
N THR A 109 -0.58 0.02 2.96
CA THR A 109 -1.56 -0.89 2.35
C THR A 109 -2.66 -1.28 3.34
N ASP A 110 -2.27 -1.52 4.58
CA ASP A 110 -3.07 -2.18 5.62
C ASP A 110 -4.02 -1.18 6.28
N SER A 111 -3.61 0.08 6.40
CA SER A 111 -4.46 1.16 6.91
C SER A 111 -5.76 1.30 6.11
N ARG A 112 -5.73 0.96 4.82
CA ARG A 112 -6.91 1.08 3.94
C ARG A 112 -8.05 0.18 4.41
N TYR A 113 -7.75 -0.91 5.11
CA TYR A 113 -8.75 -1.79 5.70
C TYR A 113 -9.61 -1.11 6.76
N PHE A 114 -9.09 -0.06 7.42
CA PHE A 114 -9.82 0.67 8.46
C PHE A 114 -10.58 1.89 7.94
N THR A 115 -10.48 2.21 6.63
CA THR A 115 -11.24 3.29 5.98
C THR A 115 -12.75 3.20 6.24
N PRO A 116 -13.41 2.02 6.20
CA PRO A 116 -14.83 1.91 6.52
C PRO A 116 -15.17 2.44 7.91
N PHE A 117 -14.31 2.24 8.92
CA PHE A 117 -14.52 2.79 10.26
C PHE A 117 -14.41 4.31 10.31
N ALA A 118 -13.48 4.90 9.55
CA ALA A 118 -13.38 6.36 9.44
C ALA A 118 -14.64 6.98 8.81
N VAL A 119 -15.20 6.32 7.79
CA VAL A 119 -16.49 6.73 7.19
C VAL A 119 -17.61 6.61 8.21
N LEU A 120 -17.70 5.50 8.94
CA LEU A 120 -18.72 5.29 9.96
C LEU A 120 -18.62 6.30 11.10
N PHE A 121 -17.43 6.61 11.57
CA PHE A 121 -17.20 7.65 12.57
C PHE A 121 -17.68 9.01 12.08
N SER A 122 -17.43 9.34 10.81
CA SER A 122 -17.96 10.56 10.19
C SER A 122 -19.49 10.56 10.16
N MET A 123 -20.12 9.43 9.83
CA MET A 123 -21.58 9.29 9.84
C MET A 123 -22.17 9.41 11.26
N VAL A 124 -21.51 8.84 12.27
CA VAL A 124 -21.93 8.94 13.68
C VAL A 124 -21.84 10.38 14.18
N LEU A 125 -20.76 11.09 13.82
CA LEU A 125 -20.61 12.50 14.18
C LEU A 125 -21.72 13.34 13.52
N LEU A 126 -21.98 13.11 12.23
CA LEU A 126 -23.02 13.83 11.48
C LEU A 126 -24.42 13.55 12.02
N SER A 127 -24.75 12.29 12.30
CA SER A 127 -26.07 11.91 12.85
C SER A 127 -26.27 12.50 14.24
N SER A 128 -25.25 12.46 15.09
CA SER A 128 -25.27 13.06 16.43
C SER A 128 -25.42 14.58 16.37
N ALA A 129 -24.74 15.24 15.43
CA ALA A 129 -24.89 16.68 15.21
C ALA A 129 -26.30 17.04 14.73
N ALA A 130 -26.90 16.24 13.83
CA ALA A 130 -28.26 16.47 13.33
C ALA A 130 -29.35 16.22 14.39
N ALA A 131 -29.11 15.28 15.31
CA ALA A 131 -30.01 14.97 16.41
C ALA A 131 -29.95 15.99 17.57
N SER A 132 -28.82 16.70 17.72
CA SER A 132 -28.63 17.65 18.82
C SER A 132 -29.34 18.99 18.58
N ASP A 133 -30.20 19.41 19.51
CA ASP A 133 -30.87 20.71 19.48
C ASP A 133 -29.90 21.89 19.44
N PHE A 134 -28.72 21.73 20.05
CA PHE A 134 -27.67 22.74 20.07
C PHE A 134 -27.19 23.07 18.65
N PHE A 135 -26.88 22.04 17.85
CA PHE A 135 -26.43 22.22 16.47
C PHE A 135 -27.59 22.53 15.52
N ARG A 136 -28.80 22.04 15.79
CA ARG A 136 -30.00 22.36 15.01
C ARG A 136 -30.34 23.86 15.01
N LYS A 137 -30.10 24.55 16.13
CA LYS A 137 -30.26 26.01 16.25
C LYS A 137 -29.08 26.79 15.68
N ARG A 138 -27.89 26.18 15.57
CA ARG A 138 -26.64 26.80 15.14
C ARG A 138 -26.12 26.24 13.81
N ARG A 139 -27.00 26.09 12.82
CA ARG A 139 -26.67 25.50 11.51
C ARG A 139 -25.53 26.22 10.80
N PHE A 140 -25.50 27.56 10.91
CA PHE A 140 -24.44 28.37 10.32
C PHE A 140 -23.07 28.07 10.96
N THR A 141 -23.02 27.92 12.29
CA THR A 141 -21.80 27.52 13.00
C THR A 141 -21.34 26.13 12.58
N LEU A 142 -22.27 25.17 12.43
CA LEU A 142 -21.93 23.83 11.94
C LEU A 142 -21.34 23.89 10.53
N ALA A 143 -21.92 24.70 9.63
CA ALA A 143 -21.41 24.88 8.27
C ALA A 143 -20.00 25.48 8.26
N ILE A 144 -19.71 26.47 9.12
CA ILE A 144 -18.37 27.04 9.27
C ILE A 144 -17.38 25.98 9.77
N ILE A 145 -17.75 25.19 10.79
CA ILE A 145 -16.89 24.11 11.30
C ILE A 145 -16.62 23.07 10.22
N SER A 146 -17.65 22.64 9.47
CA SER A 146 -17.50 21.70 8.36
C SER A 146 -16.58 22.26 7.26
N LEU A 147 -16.73 23.54 6.91
CA LEU A 147 -15.84 24.20 5.95
C LEU A 147 -14.40 24.27 6.46
N GLY A 148 -14.21 24.60 7.74
CA GLY A 148 -12.88 24.62 8.36
C GLY A 148 -12.21 23.25 8.36
N LEU A 149 -12.94 22.18 8.71
CA LEU A 149 -12.46 20.81 8.63
C LEU A 149 -12.14 20.40 7.20
N PHE A 150 -12.98 20.78 6.22
CA PHE A 150 -12.71 20.53 4.82
C PHE A 150 -11.42 21.22 4.36
N LEU A 151 -11.26 22.51 4.64
CA LEU A 151 -10.05 23.26 4.28
C LEU A 151 -8.79 22.72 4.97
N LEU A 152 -8.91 22.17 6.19
CA LEU A 152 -7.81 21.52 6.90
C LEU A 152 -7.43 20.18 6.24
N TYR A 153 -8.40 19.29 6.02
CA TYR A 153 -8.12 17.92 5.56
C TYR A 153 -7.95 17.80 4.04
N HIS A 154 -8.51 18.71 3.24
CA HIS A 154 -8.39 18.70 1.78
C HIS A 154 -6.93 18.69 1.27
N PRO A 155 -6.04 19.61 1.69
CA PRO A 155 -4.64 19.60 1.23
C PRO A 155 -3.88 18.35 1.72
N ILE A 156 -4.20 17.84 2.92
CA ILE A 156 -3.59 16.62 3.46
C ILE A 156 -3.96 15.42 2.59
N ALA A 157 -5.25 15.28 2.26
CA ALA A 157 -5.75 14.23 1.40
C ALA A 157 -5.18 14.34 -0.03
N ALA A 158 -5.14 15.55 -0.59
CA ALA A 158 -4.60 15.81 -1.93
C ALA A 158 -3.10 15.48 -2.03
N GLY A 159 -2.34 15.72 -0.97
CA GLY A 159 -0.90 15.41 -0.92
C GLY A 159 -0.57 13.92 -0.88
N ASN A 160 -1.52 13.05 -0.53
CA ASN A 160 -1.39 11.59 -0.49
C ASN A 160 -0.06 11.06 0.12
N ARG A 161 0.45 11.75 1.14
CA ARG A 161 1.78 11.54 1.73
C ARG A 161 1.99 10.10 2.18
N PHE A 162 0.94 9.49 2.73
CA PHE A 162 0.98 8.12 3.18
C PHE A 162 1.22 7.13 2.05
N THR A 163 0.57 7.31 0.89
CA THR A 163 0.79 6.43 -0.27
C THR A 163 2.20 6.60 -0.83
N TYR A 164 2.79 7.80 -0.75
CA TYR A 164 4.17 8.02 -1.18
C TYR A 164 5.23 7.31 -0.31
N THR A 165 4.85 6.81 0.88
CA THR A 165 5.74 5.92 1.66
C THR A 165 5.88 4.53 1.01
N GLN A 166 4.99 4.16 0.08
CA GLN A 166 5.12 2.92 -0.68
C GLN A 166 6.27 3.06 -1.69
N THR A 167 7.39 2.40 -1.38
CA THR A 167 8.59 2.39 -2.22
C THR A 167 8.35 1.75 -3.58
N LEU A 168 7.58 0.65 -3.61
CA LEU A 168 7.37 -0.16 -4.81
C LEU A 168 6.63 0.56 -5.95
N PRO A 169 5.45 1.19 -5.76
CA PRO A 169 4.81 1.94 -6.83
C PRO A 169 5.68 3.09 -7.34
N ARG A 170 6.42 3.75 -6.44
CA ARG A 170 7.31 4.85 -6.78
C ARG A 170 8.49 4.39 -7.65
N SER A 171 9.16 3.30 -7.26
CA SER A 171 10.24 2.72 -8.07
C SER A 171 9.72 2.23 -9.42
N TYR A 172 8.56 1.57 -9.44
CA TYR A 172 7.95 1.09 -10.69
C TYR A 172 7.64 2.23 -11.67
N VAL A 173 7.01 3.32 -11.21
CA VAL A 173 6.71 4.48 -12.06
C VAL A 173 7.99 5.14 -12.57
N PHE A 174 9.04 5.21 -11.76
CA PHE A 174 10.33 5.73 -12.19
C PHE A 174 10.97 4.87 -13.29
N VAL A 175 10.98 3.55 -13.11
CA VAL A 175 11.50 2.63 -14.13
C VAL A 175 10.70 2.76 -15.42
N LEU A 176 9.37 2.74 -15.34
CA LEU A 176 8.51 2.85 -16.51
C LEU A 176 8.77 4.14 -17.29
N LYS A 177 8.78 5.29 -16.60
CA LYS A 177 9.09 6.59 -17.24
C LYS A 177 10.49 6.63 -17.84
N THR A 178 11.46 5.95 -17.23
CA THR A 178 12.82 5.88 -17.77
C THR A 178 12.84 5.06 -19.05
N LEU A 179 12.20 3.88 -19.06
CA LEU A 179 12.11 3.03 -20.24
C LEU A 179 11.34 3.73 -21.38
N GLU A 180 10.21 4.37 -21.08
CA GLU A 180 9.42 5.15 -22.06
C GLU A 180 10.24 6.26 -22.72
N LYS A 181 11.09 6.97 -21.95
CA LYS A 181 11.97 8.02 -22.48
C LYS A 181 13.03 7.48 -23.46
N THR A 182 13.37 6.20 -23.41
CA THR A 182 14.33 5.61 -24.36
C THR A 182 13.74 5.42 -25.75
N GLY A 183 12.40 5.45 -25.89
CA GLY A 183 11.72 5.26 -27.17
C GLY A 183 11.79 3.83 -27.73
N VAL A 184 12.31 2.88 -26.95
CA VAL A 184 12.50 1.49 -27.37
C VAL A 184 11.19 0.72 -27.21
N GLU A 185 10.69 0.16 -28.31
CA GLU A 185 9.55 -0.75 -28.27
C GLU A 185 9.97 -2.15 -27.81
N ASN A 186 9.16 -2.77 -26.95
CA ASN A 186 9.31 -4.15 -26.48
C ASN A 186 10.72 -4.54 -25.95
N PRO A 187 11.31 -3.77 -25.02
CA PRO A 187 12.56 -4.16 -24.39
C PRO A 187 12.40 -5.44 -23.56
N LEU A 188 13.53 -6.14 -23.35
CA LEU A 188 13.63 -7.17 -22.31
C LEU A 188 14.04 -6.52 -20.99
N VAL A 189 13.30 -6.76 -19.91
CA VAL A 189 13.55 -6.20 -18.58
C VAL A 189 13.89 -7.33 -17.59
N ILE A 190 15.07 -7.23 -16.99
CA ILE A 190 15.52 -8.11 -15.90
C ILE A 190 15.24 -7.41 -14.57
N SER A 191 14.39 -8.00 -13.72
CA SER A 191 13.94 -7.40 -12.46
C SER A 191 13.56 -8.47 -11.43
N ASP A 192 13.54 -8.12 -10.15
CA ASP A 192 13.04 -9.00 -9.08
C ASP A 192 11.55 -9.38 -9.30
N ARG A 193 10.76 -8.49 -9.89
CA ARG A 193 9.31 -8.62 -10.10
C ARG A 193 8.95 -8.47 -11.57
N PRO A 194 9.27 -9.47 -12.42
CA PRO A 194 9.03 -9.38 -13.86
C PRO A 194 7.56 -9.15 -14.23
N GLY A 195 6.62 -9.67 -13.42
CA GLY A 195 5.18 -9.50 -13.64
C GLY A 195 4.70 -8.04 -13.67
N LEU A 196 5.47 -7.09 -13.13
CA LEU A 196 5.16 -5.66 -13.23
C LEU A 196 5.36 -5.10 -14.63
N PHE A 197 6.20 -5.73 -15.46
CA PHE A 197 6.54 -5.22 -16.79
C PHE A 197 5.81 -5.99 -17.91
N THR A 198 5.44 -7.25 -17.67
CA THR A 198 4.67 -8.05 -18.65
C THR A 198 3.33 -7.42 -18.99
N VAL A 199 2.69 -6.70 -18.05
CA VAL A 199 1.44 -5.95 -18.29
C VAL A 199 1.59 -4.79 -19.29
N ARG A 200 2.83 -4.38 -19.60
CA ARG A 200 3.16 -3.37 -20.61
C ARG A 200 3.65 -4.00 -21.92
N ASN A 201 3.44 -5.30 -22.11
CA ASN A 201 3.98 -6.09 -23.23
C ASN A 201 5.51 -6.08 -23.31
N TYR A 202 6.20 -5.75 -22.21
CA TYR A 202 7.66 -5.91 -22.16
C TYR A 202 7.99 -7.36 -21.89
N GLY A 203 9.01 -7.88 -22.58
CA GLY A 203 9.61 -9.14 -22.17
C GLY A 203 10.20 -8.94 -20.78
N ALA A 204 9.91 -9.82 -19.83
CA ALA A 204 10.43 -9.65 -18.47
C ALA A 204 10.83 -10.98 -17.85
N LEU A 205 11.95 -10.99 -17.13
CA LEU A 205 12.47 -12.18 -16.46
C LEU A 205 13.14 -11.81 -15.14
N ASN A 206 13.27 -12.78 -14.24
CA ASN A 206 13.94 -12.57 -12.95
C ASN A 206 15.44 -12.84 -13.02
N PHE A 207 16.19 -12.33 -12.04
CA PHE A 207 17.66 -12.47 -11.97
C PHE A 207 18.12 -13.93 -11.97
N GLN A 208 17.43 -14.80 -11.24
CA GLN A 208 17.76 -16.22 -11.20
C GLN A 208 17.68 -16.86 -12.59
N HIS A 209 16.59 -16.62 -13.31
CA HIS A 209 16.39 -17.12 -14.66
C HIS A 209 17.39 -16.51 -15.64
N ALA A 210 17.73 -15.22 -15.48
CA ALA A 210 18.75 -14.55 -16.27
C ALA A 210 20.10 -15.26 -16.14
N ASN A 211 20.55 -15.46 -14.91
CA ASN A 211 21.86 -16.06 -14.61
C ASN A 211 21.94 -17.52 -15.06
N LEU A 212 20.86 -18.30 -14.86
CA LEU A 212 20.81 -19.70 -15.30
C LEU A 212 20.85 -19.84 -16.84
N ASN A 213 20.26 -18.90 -17.57
CA ASN A 213 20.12 -18.98 -19.04
C ASN A 213 21.00 -17.96 -19.78
N LYS A 214 22.09 -17.52 -19.15
CA LYS A 214 22.88 -16.37 -19.61
C LYS A 214 23.37 -16.46 -21.05
N ARG A 215 23.95 -17.60 -21.45
CA ARG A 215 24.47 -17.83 -22.81
C ARG A 215 23.37 -17.71 -23.86
N THR A 216 22.22 -18.32 -23.59
CA THR A 216 21.07 -18.27 -24.48
C THR A 216 20.52 -16.86 -24.61
N LEU A 217 20.39 -16.12 -23.49
CA LEU A 217 19.92 -14.75 -23.49
C LEU A 217 20.85 -13.80 -24.24
N LEU A 218 22.16 -13.91 -24.01
CA LEU A 218 23.16 -13.09 -24.71
C LEU A 218 23.18 -13.39 -26.22
N ASN A 219 23.10 -14.66 -26.61
CA ASN A 219 23.01 -15.05 -28.03
C ASN A 219 21.71 -14.56 -28.68
N ASN A 220 20.57 -14.70 -28.01
CA ASN A 220 19.29 -14.18 -28.49
C ASN A 220 19.31 -12.66 -28.66
N TRP A 221 19.92 -11.96 -27.71
CA TRP A 221 20.12 -10.51 -27.81
C TRP A 221 21.07 -10.14 -28.97
N GLN A 222 22.17 -10.86 -29.16
CA GLN A 222 23.07 -10.68 -30.31
C GLN A 222 22.37 -10.90 -31.66
N ARG A 223 21.39 -11.82 -31.71
CA ARG A 223 20.53 -12.09 -32.86
C ARG A 223 19.36 -11.11 -33.01
N HIS A 224 19.34 -10.02 -32.25
CA HIS A 224 18.30 -8.99 -32.28
C HIS A 224 16.88 -9.49 -31.93
N LEU A 225 16.75 -10.60 -31.18
CA LEU A 225 15.44 -11.05 -30.68
C LEU A 225 14.83 -10.01 -29.72
N TYR A 226 15.70 -9.30 -29.00
CA TYR A 226 15.34 -8.20 -28.12
C TYR A 226 16.10 -6.95 -28.58
N PRO A 227 15.45 -5.81 -28.82
CA PRO A 227 16.14 -4.59 -29.24
C PRO A 227 17.15 -4.13 -28.18
N HIS A 228 16.71 -4.11 -26.92
CA HIS A 228 17.55 -3.77 -25.78
C HIS A 228 17.16 -4.61 -24.56
N VAL A 229 18.16 -4.87 -23.71
CA VAL A 229 18.00 -5.53 -22.43
C VAL A 229 18.30 -4.51 -21.33
N TYR A 230 17.32 -4.23 -20.49
CA TYR A 230 17.46 -3.38 -19.32
C TYR A 230 17.42 -4.22 -18.05
N VAL A 231 18.17 -3.79 -17.03
CA VAL A 231 18.31 -4.46 -15.75
C VAL A 231 17.94 -3.46 -14.66
N VAL A 232 16.99 -3.82 -13.81
CA VAL A 232 16.49 -3.00 -12.72
C VAL A 232 16.97 -3.58 -11.41
N GLN A 233 18.01 -2.98 -10.84
CA GLN A 233 18.67 -3.48 -9.63
C GLN A 233 18.36 -2.57 -8.45
N GLU A 234 18.19 -3.18 -7.28
CA GLU A 234 18.28 -2.45 -6.00
C GLU A 234 19.71 -2.54 -5.50
N MET A 235 20.34 -1.39 -5.34
CA MET A 235 21.72 -1.20 -4.93
C MET A 235 21.76 -0.75 -3.47
N LEU A 236 22.64 -1.35 -2.67
CA LEU A 236 22.87 -0.98 -1.27
C LEU A 236 23.92 0.14 -1.19
N TYR A 237 23.65 1.23 -0.48
CA TYR A 237 24.58 2.36 -0.39
C TYR A 237 25.92 1.99 0.23
N GLU A 238 25.91 1.17 1.29
CA GLU A 238 27.12 0.82 2.04
C GLU A 238 28.21 0.17 1.19
N LYS A 239 27.80 -0.67 0.23
CA LYS A 239 28.72 -1.46 -0.60
C LYS A 239 28.74 -1.02 -2.06
N ASN A 240 27.79 -0.18 -2.47
CA ASN A 240 27.49 0.10 -3.88
C ASN A 240 27.33 -1.19 -4.72
N GLU A 241 26.76 -2.22 -4.09
CA GLU A 241 26.54 -3.55 -4.70
C GLU A 241 25.04 -3.84 -4.79
N PRO A 242 24.60 -4.64 -5.79
CA PRO A 242 23.22 -5.09 -5.84
C PRO A 242 22.89 -5.94 -4.61
N ALA A 243 21.66 -5.77 -4.10
CA ALA A 243 21.09 -6.64 -3.08
C ALA A 243 21.21 -8.11 -3.53
N PRO A 244 21.35 -9.09 -2.60
CA PRO A 244 21.68 -10.47 -2.95
C PRO A 244 20.80 -11.09 -4.05
N ASN A 245 19.49 -10.80 -4.05
CA ASN A 245 18.53 -11.32 -5.04
C ASN A 245 18.50 -10.54 -6.36
N ASN A 246 19.22 -9.42 -6.44
CA ASN A 246 19.29 -8.51 -7.59
C ASN A 246 20.67 -8.55 -8.27
N ARG A 247 21.47 -9.57 -7.94
CA ARG A 247 22.79 -9.79 -8.52
C ARG A 247 22.65 -10.47 -9.87
N LEU A 248 23.26 -9.85 -10.88
CA LEU A 248 23.39 -10.40 -12.22
C LEU A 248 24.81 -10.96 -12.38
N ASP A 249 24.97 -11.99 -13.19
CA ASP A 249 26.27 -12.58 -13.50
C ASP A 249 27.23 -11.51 -14.10
N PRO A 250 28.51 -11.43 -13.67
CA PRO A 250 29.46 -10.44 -14.18
C PRO A 250 29.71 -10.49 -15.69
N GLU A 251 29.35 -11.58 -16.36
CA GLU A 251 29.39 -11.70 -17.82
C GLU A 251 28.47 -10.67 -18.51
N TYR A 252 27.40 -10.24 -17.84
CA TYR A 252 26.59 -9.13 -18.29
C TYR A 252 27.31 -7.80 -18.03
N ARG A 253 27.76 -7.16 -19.10
CA ARG A 253 28.30 -5.79 -19.02
C ARG A 253 27.16 -4.80 -18.97
N LEU A 254 27.16 -3.96 -17.93
CA LEU A 254 26.08 -3.03 -17.61
C LEU A 254 26.55 -1.59 -17.72
N GLU A 255 25.80 -0.79 -18.47
CA GLU A 255 25.94 0.67 -18.52
C GLU A 255 24.79 1.30 -17.73
N THR A 256 25.09 2.21 -16.79
CA THR A 256 24.06 2.85 -15.97
C THR A 256 23.29 3.88 -16.79
N VAL A 257 21.96 3.75 -16.82
CA VAL A 257 21.05 4.65 -17.55
C VAL A 257 20.45 5.69 -16.62
N ALA A 258 19.98 5.26 -15.44
CA ALA A 258 19.35 6.15 -14.47
C ALA A 258 19.40 5.55 -13.06
N GLU A 259 19.33 6.42 -12.06
CA GLU A 259 19.29 6.05 -10.65
C GLU A 259 18.20 6.83 -9.91
N LEU A 260 17.58 6.20 -8.91
CA LEU A 260 16.61 6.83 -8.01
C LEU A 260 16.82 6.34 -6.59
N GLN A 261 16.95 7.27 -5.63
CA GLN A 261 16.93 6.92 -4.22
C GLN A 261 15.61 6.22 -3.84
N ASN A 262 15.72 5.02 -3.27
CA ASN A 262 14.56 4.23 -2.86
C ASN A 262 14.34 4.32 -1.35
N THR A 263 15.35 3.98 -0.57
CA THR A 263 15.30 4.05 0.89
C THR A 263 16.51 4.83 1.39
N PRO A 264 16.62 5.10 2.69
CA PRO A 264 17.88 5.60 3.26
C PRO A 264 19.07 4.64 3.06
N ALA A 265 18.81 3.35 2.87
CA ALA A 265 19.85 2.31 2.74
C ALA A 265 20.06 1.80 1.30
N SER A 266 19.15 2.12 0.37
CA SER A 266 19.17 1.60 -1.00
C SER A 266 18.70 2.60 -2.06
N PHE A 267 19.15 2.38 -3.29
CA PHE A 267 18.67 3.09 -4.48
C PHE A 267 18.39 2.10 -5.62
N ILE A 268 17.48 2.46 -6.52
CA ILE A 268 17.22 1.71 -7.75
C ILE A 268 18.18 2.19 -8.83
N ARG A 269 18.91 1.27 -9.45
CA ARG A 269 19.73 1.50 -10.63
C ARG A 269 19.09 0.79 -11.82
N ILE A 270 18.92 1.54 -12.89
CA ILE A 270 18.51 1.02 -14.20
C ILE A 270 19.75 0.99 -15.06
N SER A 271 20.11 -0.20 -15.53
CA SER A 271 21.26 -0.41 -16.38
C SER A 271 20.84 -1.01 -17.72
N LYS A 272 21.60 -0.73 -18.77
CA LYS A 272 21.47 -1.35 -20.10
C LYS A 272 22.58 -2.37 -20.29
N VAL A 273 22.25 -3.53 -20.85
CA VAL A 273 23.27 -4.51 -21.25
C VAL A 273 23.96 -4.02 -22.52
N VAL A 274 25.30 -3.97 -22.49
CA VAL A 274 26.14 -3.50 -23.60
C VAL A 274 27.09 -4.60 -24.09
N LYS A 275 27.47 -4.53 -25.37
CA LYS A 275 28.36 -5.54 -25.95
C LYS A 275 29.77 -5.32 -25.40
N SER A 276 30.50 -6.40 -25.17
CA SER A 276 31.93 -6.30 -24.90
C SER A 276 32.63 -5.71 -26.12
N ALA A 277 33.54 -4.76 -25.92
CA ALA A 277 34.37 -4.22 -27.00
C ALA A 277 35.20 -5.31 -27.71
N ALA A 278 35.41 -6.47 -27.06
CA ALA A 278 36.09 -7.63 -27.66
C ALA A 278 35.20 -8.48 -28.60
N ASP A 279 33.89 -8.22 -28.66
CA ASP A 279 32.92 -8.93 -29.51
C ASP A 279 32.46 -8.08 -30.73
N GLN A 280 33.12 -6.95 -31.00
CA GLN A 280 33.01 -6.31 -32.32
C GLN A 280 33.98 -7.04 -33.25
N PRO A 281 33.52 -7.90 -34.19
CA PRO A 281 34.37 -8.26 -35.31
C PRO A 281 34.69 -6.95 -36.04
N ASP A 282 35.96 -6.73 -36.32
CA ASP A 282 36.48 -5.57 -37.05
C ASP A 282 35.49 -5.13 -38.13
N SER A 283 35.01 -3.90 -38.00
CA SER A 283 34.23 -3.25 -39.05
C SER A 283 35.09 -3.19 -40.32
N ILE A 284 34.72 -4.01 -41.31
CA ILE A 284 35.13 -3.88 -42.71
C ILE A 284 34.32 -2.75 -43.35
#